data_AF-A0A351SLF7-F1
#
_entry.id   AF-A0A351SLF7-F1
#
_cell.length_a   1.000
_cell.length_b   1.000
_cell.length_c   1.000
_cell.angle_alpha   90.00
_cell.angle_beta   90.00
_cell.angle_gamma   90.00
#
_symmetry.space_group_name_H-M   'P 1'
#
loop_
_entity.id
_entity.type
_entity.pdbx_description
1 polymer ?
#
loop_
_entity_poly.entity_id
_entity_poly.type
_entity_poly.pdbx_seq_one_letter_code
_entity_poly.pdbx_strand_id
1 'polypeptide(L)'
;MLDLEQQIFRQLEKSKNILLVFPADQSGDTTASALAFFLFLKKLGKEVEIVGANNKGKNKLLSFLPASTEIRDDLHNLRRFIVSLNISQSKVNQIKYTVDREQLNFIISPASGWFKSEDVTTRAGEFKYDLILALGTSDLEALGKIYDDNVEFFYKTTIVNIDHRSANEDFGQINFVDLNAVATAEILFYLLKNYKPQLIDEDIASCLLAGIILETKNFKTANLTPRTLLTTSQLISLGARREEIVNHLYRSRDFVSLKLWGKVLSNLKSERNGEFLWSRLSALDCQGVDTADDKLTEIVDELIANVPSAKIVAILREEATDKTKLLIYSLKNINALDFIKEYAARGTIKIAQALINQDLETATVEVVVNLRNKLDKLTS
;
A
#
# COMPACT_ATOMS: atom_id res chain seq x y z
N MET A 1 -4.89 16.31 -30.18
CA MET A 1 -4.68 15.12 -29.33
C MET A 1 -5.09 15.53 -27.93
N LEU A 2 -5.90 14.72 -27.21
CA LEU A 2 -6.29 15.06 -25.83
C LEU A 2 -5.04 14.97 -24.93
N ASP A 3 -4.89 15.89 -23.98
CA ASP A 3 -3.86 15.75 -22.95
C ASP A 3 -4.18 14.56 -22.02
N LEU A 4 -3.22 14.18 -21.16
CA LEU A 4 -3.37 13.01 -20.29
C LEU A 4 -4.56 13.15 -19.32
N GLU A 5 -4.78 14.33 -18.75
CA GLU A 5 -5.91 14.58 -17.85
C GLU A 5 -7.25 14.35 -18.58
N GLN A 6 -7.39 14.92 -19.78
CA GLN A 6 -8.57 14.74 -20.63
C GLN A 6 -8.77 13.28 -21.06
N GLN A 7 -7.70 12.52 -21.31
CA GLN A 7 -7.80 11.09 -21.58
C GLN A 7 -8.36 10.33 -20.37
N ILE A 8 -7.87 10.64 -19.15
CA ILE A 8 -8.38 10.05 -17.91
C ILE A 8 -9.85 10.41 -17.71
N PHE A 9 -10.22 11.69 -17.82
CA PHE A 9 -11.60 12.15 -17.65
C PHE A 9 -12.54 11.44 -18.61
N ARG A 10 -12.12 11.26 -19.87
CA ARG A 10 -12.90 10.51 -20.86
C ARG A 10 -13.08 9.04 -20.49
N GLN A 11 -12.07 8.38 -19.92
CA GLN A 11 -12.24 7.02 -19.41
C GLN A 11 -13.21 6.99 -18.24
N LEU A 12 -13.04 7.90 -17.26
CA LEU A 12 -13.95 8.02 -16.13
C LEU A 12 -15.40 8.28 -16.57
N GLU A 13 -15.64 9.07 -17.61
CA GLU A 13 -17.00 9.31 -18.13
C GLU A 13 -17.61 8.05 -18.73
N LYS A 14 -16.86 7.30 -19.55
CA LYS A 14 -17.32 6.11 -20.27
C LYS A 14 -17.51 4.89 -19.37
N SER A 15 -16.66 4.74 -18.36
CA SER A 15 -16.62 3.57 -17.49
C SER A 15 -17.74 3.57 -16.47
N LYS A 16 -18.26 2.39 -16.13
CA LYS A 16 -19.30 2.21 -15.11
C LYS A 16 -18.79 1.38 -13.94
N ASN A 17 -18.05 0.31 -14.23
CA ASN A 17 -17.55 -0.64 -13.25
C ASN A 17 -16.03 -0.54 -13.19
N ILE A 18 -15.52 0.11 -12.16
CA ILE A 18 -14.12 0.46 -12.03
C ILE A 18 -13.46 -0.42 -10.97
N LEU A 19 -12.33 -1.01 -11.31
CA LEU A 19 -11.44 -1.63 -10.34
C LEU A 19 -10.33 -0.64 -9.97
N LEU A 20 -10.17 -0.36 -8.68
CA LEU A 20 -9.06 0.41 -8.15
C LEU A 20 -8.09 -0.52 -7.40
N VAL A 21 -6.84 -0.56 -7.84
CA VAL A 21 -5.81 -1.49 -7.35
C VAL A 21 -4.52 -0.79 -6.97
N PHE A 22 -3.84 -1.32 -5.96
CA PHE A 22 -2.57 -0.78 -5.47
C PHE A 22 -1.82 -1.81 -4.59
N PRO A 23 -0.49 -1.69 -4.43
CA PRO A 23 0.28 -2.47 -3.45
C PRO A 23 0.07 -1.96 -2.02
N ALA A 24 -0.62 -2.71 -1.17
CA ALA A 24 -1.02 -2.25 0.17
C ALA A 24 0.11 -2.26 1.21
N ASP A 25 1.22 -2.94 0.93
CA ASP A 25 2.37 -3.11 1.81
C ASP A 25 3.49 -2.07 1.61
N GLN A 26 3.41 -1.23 0.56
CA GLN A 26 4.55 -0.40 0.15
C GLN A 26 4.50 1.07 0.59
N SER A 27 3.32 1.72 0.66
CA SER A 27 3.23 3.10 1.13
C SER A 27 1.86 3.45 1.71
N GLY A 28 1.89 4.18 2.83
CA GLY A 28 0.69 4.78 3.41
C GLY A 28 0.07 5.86 2.51
N ASP A 29 0.86 6.54 1.68
CA ASP A 29 0.35 7.46 0.66
C ASP A 29 -0.52 6.74 -0.36
N THR A 30 -0.04 5.62 -0.91
CA THR A 30 -0.77 4.85 -1.91
C THR A 30 -2.15 4.41 -1.38
N THR A 31 -2.19 3.90 -0.15
CA THR A 31 -3.45 3.45 0.46
C THR A 31 -4.40 4.64 0.71
N ALA A 32 -3.89 5.76 1.23
CA ALA A 32 -4.71 6.94 1.49
C ALA A 32 -5.23 7.57 0.18
N SER A 33 -4.39 7.62 -0.86
CA SER A 33 -4.72 8.01 -2.23
C SER A 33 -5.83 7.14 -2.84
N ALA A 34 -5.72 5.82 -2.67
CA ALA A 34 -6.72 4.87 -3.10
C ALA A 34 -8.08 5.08 -2.44
N LEU A 35 -8.11 5.32 -1.13
CA LEU A 35 -9.34 5.63 -0.39
C LEU A 35 -9.96 6.95 -0.85
N ALA A 36 -9.16 7.99 -1.04
CA ALA A 36 -9.64 9.28 -1.57
C ALA A 36 -10.30 9.11 -2.94
N PHE A 37 -9.64 8.40 -3.85
CA PHE A 37 -10.15 8.22 -5.21
C PHE A 37 -11.38 7.30 -5.22
N PHE A 38 -11.39 6.24 -4.41
CA PHE A 38 -12.58 5.40 -4.21
C PHE A 38 -13.80 6.22 -3.81
N LEU A 39 -13.69 7.04 -2.76
CA LEU A 39 -14.78 7.91 -2.29
C LEU A 39 -15.26 8.89 -3.37
N PHE A 40 -14.31 9.50 -4.09
CA PHE A 40 -14.63 10.40 -5.19
C PHE A 40 -15.39 9.70 -6.32
N LEU A 41 -14.96 8.50 -6.72
CA LEU A 41 -15.62 7.70 -7.76
C LEU A 41 -17.00 7.22 -7.31
N LYS A 42 -17.20 6.90 -6.03
CA LYS A 42 -18.54 6.61 -5.48
C LYS A 42 -19.46 7.83 -5.58
N LYS A 43 -18.97 9.03 -5.29
CA LYS A 43 -19.73 10.29 -5.47
C LYS A 43 -20.03 10.62 -6.94
N LEU A 44 -19.19 10.17 -7.87
CA LEU A 44 -19.47 10.22 -9.31
C LEU A 44 -20.56 9.22 -9.77
N GLY A 45 -21.07 8.38 -8.87
CA GLY A 45 -22.08 7.37 -9.19
C GLY A 45 -21.50 6.14 -9.91
N LYS A 46 -20.20 5.85 -9.74
CA LYS A 46 -19.55 4.67 -10.31
C LYS A 46 -19.71 3.46 -9.39
N GLU A 47 -19.75 2.28 -10.00
CA GLU A 47 -19.58 1.02 -9.27
C GLU A 47 -18.08 0.75 -9.15
N VAL A 48 -17.55 0.81 -7.94
CA VAL A 48 -16.11 0.77 -7.69
C VAL A 48 -15.80 -0.33 -6.70
N GLU A 49 -14.80 -1.14 -7.01
CA GLU A 49 -14.18 -2.06 -6.07
C GLU A 49 -12.74 -1.65 -5.82
N ILE A 50 -12.32 -1.61 -4.56
CA ILE A 50 -10.98 -1.22 -4.13
C ILE A 50 -10.26 -2.45 -3.56
N VAL A 51 -9.10 -2.77 -4.12
CA VAL A 51 -8.33 -3.97 -3.76
C VAL A 51 -6.87 -3.61 -3.52
N GLY A 52 -6.39 -3.95 -2.33
CA GLY A 52 -5.00 -3.77 -1.93
C GLY A 52 -4.24 -5.09 -2.03
N ALA A 53 -3.25 -5.16 -2.92
CA ALA A 53 -2.39 -6.33 -3.04
C ALA A 53 -1.62 -6.58 -1.74
N ASN A 54 -1.44 -7.84 -1.38
CA ASN A 54 -0.70 -8.27 -0.19
C ASN A 54 -1.23 -7.71 1.15
N ASN A 55 -2.50 -7.30 1.22
CA ASN A 55 -3.13 -6.74 2.42
C ASN A 55 -3.47 -7.80 3.50
N LYS A 56 -2.61 -8.80 3.72
CA LYS A 56 -2.82 -9.96 4.63
C LYS A 56 -2.84 -9.61 6.13
N GLY A 57 -3.05 -8.34 6.47
CA GLY A 57 -3.11 -7.85 7.84
C GLY A 57 -3.47 -6.38 7.93
N LYS A 58 -4.58 -5.98 7.26
CA LYS A 58 -5.23 -4.65 7.26
C LYS A 58 -4.35 -3.55 7.84
N ASN A 59 -3.83 -2.65 7.01
CA ASN A 59 -2.99 -1.52 7.43
C ASN A 59 -3.62 -0.75 8.62
N LYS A 60 -3.32 -1.19 9.86
CA LYS A 60 -3.97 -0.71 11.08
C LYS A 60 -3.72 0.78 11.27
N LEU A 61 -2.56 1.24 10.79
CA LEU A 61 -2.15 2.64 10.82
C LEU A 61 -3.18 3.55 10.14
N LEU A 62 -3.84 3.09 9.07
CA LEU A 62 -4.80 3.86 8.28
C LEU A 62 -6.26 3.46 8.52
N SER A 63 -6.53 2.63 9.53
CA SER A 63 -7.89 2.17 9.83
C SER A 63 -8.86 3.30 10.21
N PHE A 64 -8.34 4.43 10.67
CA PHE A 64 -9.13 5.62 10.99
C PHE A 64 -9.62 6.39 9.75
N LEU A 65 -9.02 6.15 8.57
CA LEU A 65 -9.44 6.86 7.36
C LEU A 65 -10.82 6.38 6.87
N PRO A 66 -11.63 7.29 6.29
CA PRO A 66 -12.91 6.94 5.68
C PRO A 66 -12.78 5.82 4.64
N ALA A 67 -13.73 4.87 4.67
CA ALA A 67 -13.78 3.70 3.79
C ALA A 67 -12.59 2.72 3.89
N SER A 68 -11.73 2.82 4.92
CA SER A 68 -10.60 1.88 5.12
C SER A 68 -11.04 0.41 5.20
N THR A 69 -12.26 0.13 5.66
CA THR A 69 -12.86 -1.20 5.75
C THR A 69 -13.30 -1.78 4.41
N GLU A 70 -13.38 -0.97 3.36
CA GLU A 70 -13.81 -1.40 2.01
C GLU A 70 -12.68 -2.09 1.23
N ILE A 71 -11.42 -1.91 1.65
CA ILE A 71 -10.25 -2.49 0.98
C ILE A 71 -10.30 -4.02 1.10
N ARG A 72 -10.38 -4.69 -0.05
CA ARG A 72 -10.29 -6.15 -0.17
C ARG A 72 -8.85 -6.58 -0.44
N ASP A 73 -8.55 -7.84 -0.16
CA ASP A 73 -7.24 -8.46 -0.42
C ASP A 73 -7.23 -9.37 -1.66
N ASP A 74 -8.39 -9.62 -2.27
CA ASP A 74 -8.53 -10.42 -3.48
C ASP A 74 -9.62 -9.93 -4.45
N LEU A 75 -9.62 -10.51 -5.65
CA LEU A 75 -10.60 -10.27 -6.69
C LEU A 75 -11.57 -11.45 -6.80
N HIS A 76 -12.84 -11.21 -6.48
CA HIS A 76 -13.89 -12.20 -6.63
C HIS A 76 -14.73 -11.97 -7.89
N ASN A 77 -15.17 -13.07 -8.52
CA ASN A 77 -16.19 -13.07 -9.58
C ASN A 77 -15.86 -12.16 -10.79
N LEU A 78 -14.60 -12.19 -11.24
CA LEU A 78 -14.11 -11.37 -12.36
C LEU A 78 -14.81 -11.65 -13.69
N ARG A 79 -15.19 -12.90 -13.94
CA ARG A 79 -15.94 -13.30 -15.12
C ARG A 79 -17.32 -13.81 -14.73
N ARG A 80 -18.32 -13.37 -15.47
CA ARG A 80 -19.67 -13.94 -15.40
C ARG A 80 -19.77 -15.07 -16.42
N PHE A 81 -20.37 -16.19 -16.04
CA PHE A 81 -20.81 -17.20 -17.00
C PHE A 81 -22.30 -16.94 -17.31
N ILE A 82 -22.62 -16.67 -18.58
CA ILE A 82 -23.97 -16.28 -18.98
C ILE A 82 -24.62 -17.46 -19.71
N VAL A 83 -25.75 -17.91 -19.17
CA VAL A 83 -26.68 -18.83 -19.84
C VAL A 83 -27.83 -17.99 -20.38
N SER A 84 -28.00 -17.97 -21.70
CA SER A 84 -29.04 -17.19 -22.38
C SER A 84 -30.09 -18.11 -23.00
N LEU A 85 -31.36 -17.76 -22.86
CA LEU A 85 -32.49 -18.46 -23.47
C LEU A 85 -33.15 -17.57 -24.53
N ASN A 86 -33.32 -18.09 -25.75
CA ASN A 86 -34.06 -17.41 -26.80
C ASN A 86 -35.57 -17.46 -26.51
N ILE A 87 -36.19 -16.29 -26.30
CA ILE A 87 -37.60 -16.14 -25.95
C ILE A 87 -38.48 -15.64 -27.10
N SER A 88 -37.98 -15.68 -28.33
CA SER A 88 -38.70 -15.16 -29.51
C SER A 88 -39.94 -15.98 -29.86
N GLN A 89 -39.92 -17.30 -29.63
CA GLN A 89 -41.04 -18.20 -29.94
C GLN A 89 -41.89 -18.55 -28.71
N SER A 90 -41.29 -18.64 -27.53
CA SER A 90 -41.95 -19.04 -26.28
C SER A 90 -41.61 -18.04 -25.18
N LYS A 91 -42.62 -17.47 -24.50
CA LYS A 91 -42.39 -16.56 -23.37
C LYS A 91 -42.16 -17.33 -22.08
N VAL A 92 -41.28 -16.83 -21.22
CA VAL A 92 -41.02 -17.40 -19.89
C VAL A 92 -42.15 -17.02 -18.94
N ASN A 93 -42.73 -18.00 -18.24
CA ASN A 93 -43.70 -17.79 -17.16
C ASN A 93 -43.02 -17.82 -15.78
N GLN A 94 -42.15 -18.80 -15.57
CA GLN A 94 -41.49 -19.02 -14.30
C GLN A 94 -40.06 -19.51 -14.49
N ILE A 95 -39.15 -19.03 -13.63
CA ILE A 95 -37.78 -19.50 -13.52
C ILE A 95 -37.58 -19.97 -12.07
N LYS A 96 -37.07 -21.19 -11.92
CA LYS A 96 -36.57 -21.73 -10.65
C LYS A 96 -35.17 -22.26 -10.86
N TYR A 97 -34.38 -22.33 -9.80
CA TYR A 97 -33.14 -23.10 -9.81
C TYR A 97 -33.18 -24.15 -8.70
N THR A 98 -32.57 -25.30 -8.97
CA THR A 98 -32.31 -26.34 -7.98
C THR A 98 -30.86 -26.75 -8.07
N VAL A 99 -30.28 -27.15 -6.93
CA VAL A 99 -28.97 -27.80 -6.89
C VAL A 99 -29.24 -29.27 -6.62
N ASP A 100 -28.89 -30.13 -7.57
CA ASP A 100 -28.95 -31.59 -7.40
C ASP A 100 -27.56 -32.17 -7.58
N ARG A 101 -27.05 -32.84 -6.54
CA ARG A 101 -25.66 -33.28 -6.42
C ARG A 101 -24.69 -32.13 -6.71
N GLU A 102 -24.02 -32.17 -7.86
CA GLU A 102 -23.02 -31.19 -8.31
C GLU A 102 -23.51 -30.37 -9.52
N GLN A 103 -24.81 -30.41 -9.83
CA GLN A 103 -25.40 -29.70 -10.96
C GLN A 103 -26.37 -28.61 -10.50
N LEU A 104 -26.13 -27.38 -10.97
CA LEU A 104 -27.08 -26.29 -10.88
C LEU A 104 -28.04 -26.37 -12.06
N ASN A 105 -29.30 -26.70 -11.78
CA ASN A 105 -30.35 -26.85 -12.78
C ASN A 105 -31.24 -25.61 -12.78
N PHE A 106 -31.37 -24.96 -13.94
CA PHE A 106 -32.36 -23.91 -14.15
C PHE A 106 -33.62 -24.53 -14.76
N ILE A 107 -34.73 -24.52 -14.00
CA ILE A 107 -36.03 -25.01 -14.45
C ILE A 107 -36.82 -23.82 -14.97
N ILE A 108 -36.97 -23.76 -16.29
CA ILE A 108 -37.66 -22.65 -16.98
C ILE A 108 -38.97 -23.17 -17.53
N SER A 109 -40.08 -22.67 -17.01
CA SER A 109 -41.43 -23.04 -17.46
C SER A 109 -41.98 -22.00 -18.44
N PRO A 110 -42.36 -22.39 -19.67
CA PRO A 110 -42.94 -21.48 -20.64
C PRO A 110 -44.39 -21.12 -20.27
N ALA A 111 -44.84 -19.93 -20.66
CA ALA A 111 -46.25 -19.52 -20.59
C ALA A 111 -47.08 -20.21 -21.69
N SER A 112 -46.44 -20.49 -22.83
CA SER A 112 -47.00 -21.18 -23.99
C SER A 112 -45.87 -21.78 -24.82
N GLY A 113 -46.11 -22.93 -25.45
CA GLY A 113 -45.09 -23.63 -26.24
C GLY A 113 -44.10 -24.43 -25.39
N TRP A 114 -42.92 -24.71 -25.94
CA TRP A 114 -41.80 -25.36 -25.26
C TRP A 114 -40.48 -24.72 -25.69
N PHE A 115 -39.45 -24.87 -24.85
CA PHE A 115 -38.08 -24.52 -25.19
C PHE A 115 -37.31 -25.77 -25.62
N LYS A 116 -36.35 -25.60 -26.52
CA LYS A 116 -35.46 -26.66 -27.00
C LYS A 116 -34.02 -26.40 -26.54
N SER A 117 -33.17 -27.41 -26.64
CA SER A 117 -31.73 -27.26 -26.34
C SER A 117 -31.06 -26.21 -27.22
N GLU A 118 -31.47 -26.09 -28.49
CA GLU A 118 -30.99 -25.07 -29.43
C GLU A 118 -31.33 -23.63 -29.04
N ASP A 119 -32.34 -23.43 -28.18
CA ASP A 119 -32.70 -22.10 -27.67
C ASP A 119 -31.77 -21.63 -26.55
N VAL A 120 -30.96 -22.54 -25.99
CA VAL A 120 -30.03 -22.24 -24.90
C VAL A 120 -28.63 -22.06 -25.46
N THR A 121 -28.02 -20.93 -25.16
CA THR A 121 -26.62 -20.66 -25.48
C THR A 121 -25.86 -20.31 -24.23
N THR A 122 -24.57 -20.67 -24.21
CA THR A 122 -23.66 -20.30 -23.13
C THR A 122 -22.53 -19.45 -23.70
N ARG A 123 -22.10 -18.48 -22.90
CA ARG A 123 -20.90 -17.71 -23.20
C ARG A 123 -20.20 -17.29 -21.92
N ALA A 124 -18.88 -17.24 -21.96
CA ALA A 124 -18.15 -16.40 -21.01
C ALA A 124 -18.59 -14.95 -21.26
N GLY A 125 -19.14 -14.31 -20.23
CA GLY A 125 -19.45 -12.89 -20.26
C GLY A 125 -18.17 -12.05 -20.27
N GLU A 126 -18.34 -10.77 -20.52
CA GLU A 126 -17.27 -9.80 -20.36
C GLU A 126 -16.78 -9.77 -18.91
N PHE A 127 -15.56 -9.26 -18.72
CA PHE A 127 -15.04 -9.01 -17.39
C PHE A 127 -15.94 -8.02 -16.64
N LYS A 128 -16.03 -8.19 -15.32
CA LYS A 128 -16.87 -7.36 -14.45
C LYS A 128 -16.52 -5.88 -14.55
N TYR A 129 -15.24 -5.55 -14.74
CA TYR A 129 -14.73 -4.19 -14.74
C TYR A 129 -14.40 -3.73 -16.16
N ASP A 130 -14.74 -2.48 -16.45
CA ASP A 130 -14.49 -1.82 -17.73
C ASP A 130 -13.30 -0.83 -17.67
N LEU A 131 -12.74 -0.60 -16.48
CA LEU A 131 -11.55 0.23 -16.25
C LEU A 131 -10.78 -0.24 -15.02
N ILE A 132 -9.46 -0.23 -15.10
CA ILE A 132 -8.54 -0.43 -14.00
C ILE A 132 -7.85 0.90 -13.69
N LEU A 133 -7.87 1.31 -12.44
CA LEU A 133 -7.10 2.44 -11.91
C LEU A 133 -6.02 1.87 -10.99
N ALA A 134 -4.77 1.90 -11.47
CA ALA A 134 -3.61 1.46 -10.70
C ALA A 134 -2.94 2.66 -10.05
N LEU A 135 -2.81 2.66 -8.72
CA LEU A 135 -2.23 3.76 -7.95
C LEU A 135 -0.96 3.32 -7.25
N GLY A 136 0.10 4.12 -7.38
CA GLY A 136 1.34 3.89 -6.64
C GLY A 136 1.86 2.46 -6.81
N THR A 137 1.83 1.96 -8.05
CA THR A 137 2.32 0.63 -8.44
C THR A 137 3.46 0.82 -9.44
N SER A 138 4.62 0.18 -9.24
CA SER A 138 5.76 0.31 -10.17
C SER A 138 5.52 -0.43 -11.49
N ASP A 139 4.99 -1.63 -11.39
CA ASP A 139 4.80 -2.62 -12.45
C ASP A 139 3.60 -3.51 -12.10
N LEU A 140 3.13 -4.35 -13.03
CA LEU A 140 1.94 -5.19 -12.76
C LEU A 140 2.27 -6.31 -11.76
N GLU A 141 3.50 -6.80 -11.75
CA GLU A 141 4.01 -7.83 -10.86
C GLU A 141 3.95 -7.41 -9.38
N ALA A 142 4.06 -6.11 -9.08
CA ALA A 142 3.90 -5.55 -7.73
C ALA A 142 2.49 -5.75 -7.16
N LEU A 143 1.49 -6.07 -7.99
CA LEU A 143 0.15 -6.46 -7.54
C LEU A 143 0.08 -7.94 -7.10
N GLY A 144 1.14 -8.72 -7.30
CA GLY A 144 1.24 -10.13 -6.92
C GLY A 144 0.08 -10.97 -7.46
N LYS A 145 -0.50 -11.82 -6.61
CA LYS A 145 -1.59 -12.74 -6.99
C LYS A 145 -2.79 -12.08 -7.67
N ILE A 146 -3.07 -10.81 -7.35
CA ILE A 146 -4.16 -10.07 -7.99
C ILE A 146 -3.93 -10.02 -9.51
N TYR A 147 -2.69 -9.79 -9.93
CA TYR A 147 -2.30 -9.80 -11.33
C TYR A 147 -1.98 -11.22 -11.83
N ASP A 148 -1.16 -11.98 -11.11
CA ASP A 148 -0.67 -13.30 -11.54
C ASP A 148 -1.81 -14.27 -11.88
N ASP A 149 -2.89 -14.27 -11.08
CA ASP A 149 -4.04 -15.14 -11.29
C ASP A 149 -5.00 -14.61 -12.37
N ASN A 150 -4.80 -13.37 -12.86
CA ASN A 150 -5.75 -12.64 -13.71
C ASN A 150 -5.11 -11.90 -14.89
N VAL A 151 -3.98 -12.38 -15.42
CA VAL A 151 -3.22 -11.72 -16.50
C VAL A 151 -4.09 -11.36 -17.72
N GLU A 152 -4.98 -12.27 -18.16
CA GLU A 152 -5.86 -12.02 -19.32
C GLU A 152 -6.81 -10.82 -19.08
N PHE A 153 -7.25 -10.62 -17.84
CA PHE A 153 -8.12 -9.51 -17.46
C PHE A 153 -7.39 -8.17 -17.54
N PHE A 154 -6.18 -8.09 -16.97
CA PHE A 154 -5.34 -6.89 -17.04
C PHE A 154 -4.93 -6.55 -18.47
N TYR A 155 -4.68 -7.56 -19.31
CA TYR A 155 -4.37 -7.36 -20.72
C TYR A 155 -5.55 -6.78 -21.53
N LYS A 156 -6.78 -7.24 -21.23
CA LYS A 156 -7.99 -6.85 -22.01
C LYS A 156 -8.67 -5.57 -21.53
N THR A 157 -8.39 -5.13 -20.31
CA THR A 157 -9.08 -3.99 -19.68
C THR A 157 -8.17 -2.77 -19.72
N THR A 158 -8.74 -1.59 -20.02
CA THR A 158 -7.95 -0.34 -20.02
C THR A 158 -7.45 -0.04 -18.62
N ILE A 159 -6.16 0.30 -18.50
CA ILE A 159 -5.45 0.64 -17.27
C ILE A 159 -5.04 2.11 -17.33
N VAL A 160 -5.42 2.85 -16.29
CA VAL A 160 -4.85 4.17 -15.98
C VAL A 160 -3.90 3.98 -14.79
N ASN A 161 -2.63 4.28 -15.00
CA ASN A 161 -1.57 4.20 -14.01
C ASN A 161 -1.25 5.61 -13.50
N ILE A 162 -1.30 5.81 -12.18
CA ILE A 162 -1.04 7.10 -11.52
C ILE A 162 -0.01 6.87 -10.42
N ASP A 163 1.14 7.52 -10.52
CA ASP A 163 2.27 7.35 -9.59
C ASP A 163 3.15 8.62 -9.59
N HIS A 164 4.09 8.70 -8.66
CA HIS A 164 5.11 9.77 -8.61
C HIS A 164 6.53 9.22 -8.53
N ARG A 165 6.69 7.89 -8.46
CA ARG A 165 7.98 7.23 -8.24
C ARG A 165 8.71 6.97 -9.54
N SER A 166 10.02 7.19 -9.52
CA SER A 166 10.90 6.97 -10.68
C SER A 166 11.07 5.50 -11.07
N ALA A 167 10.62 4.56 -10.24
CA ALA A 167 10.66 3.13 -10.51
C ALA A 167 9.43 2.64 -11.31
N ASN A 168 8.50 3.53 -11.66
CA ASN A 168 7.32 3.18 -12.43
C ASN A 168 7.70 2.84 -13.88
N GLU A 169 7.13 1.77 -14.43
CA GLU A 169 7.44 1.22 -15.76
C GLU A 169 6.45 1.65 -16.86
N ASP A 170 5.54 2.58 -16.58
CA ASP A 170 4.56 3.08 -17.54
C ASP A 170 3.69 1.97 -18.19
N PHE A 171 3.28 0.98 -17.41
CA PHE A 171 2.57 -0.22 -17.89
C PHE A 171 1.10 0.00 -18.32
N GLY A 172 0.52 1.17 -18.03
CA GLY A 172 -0.87 1.48 -18.37
C GLY A 172 -1.04 1.90 -19.83
N GLN A 173 -2.27 1.85 -20.35
CA GLN A 173 -2.59 2.51 -21.62
C GLN A 173 -2.61 4.03 -21.46
N ILE A 174 -2.85 4.53 -20.24
CA ILE A 174 -2.68 5.94 -19.86
C ILE A 174 -1.79 5.97 -18.61
N ASN A 175 -0.62 6.59 -18.72
CA ASN A 175 0.32 6.75 -17.61
C ASN A 175 0.38 8.23 -17.19
N PHE A 176 -0.06 8.53 -15.98
CA PHE A 176 -0.05 9.87 -15.39
C PHE A 176 0.91 9.88 -14.21
N VAL A 177 2.20 9.91 -14.55
CA VAL A 177 3.31 9.85 -13.61
C VAL A 177 3.95 11.23 -13.47
N ASP A 178 3.93 11.81 -12.27
CA ASP A 178 4.54 13.11 -11.98
C ASP A 178 5.70 12.98 -10.98
N LEU A 179 6.93 12.89 -11.49
CA LEU A 179 8.15 12.75 -10.69
C LEU A 179 8.46 13.97 -9.80
N ASN A 180 7.80 15.11 -10.03
CA ASN A 180 7.96 16.31 -9.20
C ASN A 180 6.96 16.36 -8.05
N ALA A 181 5.94 15.49 -8.04
CA ALA A 181 5.01 15.40 -6.94
C ALA A 181 5.65 14.64 -5.78
N VAL A 182 5.41 15.12 -4.55
CA VAL A 182 5.96 14.46 -3.36
C VAL A 182 5.18 13.19 -3.02
N ALA A 183 3.92 13.12 -3.42
CA ALA A 183 3.00 12.02 -3.12
C ALA A 183 1.98 11.83 -4.26
N THR A 184 1.49 10.60 -4.41
CA THR A 184 0.34 10.25 -5.28
C THR A 184 -0.90 11.03 -4.87
N ALA A 185 -1.10 11.28 -3.57
CA ALA A 185 -2.21 12.09 -3.07
C ALA A 185 -2.16 13.53 -3.60
N GLU A 186 -0.96 14.09 -3.78
CA GLU A 186 -0.80 15.41 -4.39
C GLU A 186 -1.24 15.40 -5.85
N ILE A 187 -0.84 14.39 -6.62
CA ILE A 187 -1.26 14.19 -8.03
C ILE A 187 -2.78 14.08 -8.12
N LEU A 188 -3.38 13.21 -7.30
CA LEU A 188 -4.82 13.00 -7.30
C LEU A 188 -5.57 14.28 -6.94
N PHE A 189 -5.13 15.05 -5.94
CA PHE A 189 -5.81 16.29 -5.61
C PHE A 189 -5.93 17.23 -6.82
N TYR A 190 -4.86 17.40 -7.61
CA TYR A 190 -4.90 18.21 -8.83
C TYR A 190 -5.85 17.61 -9.87
N LEU A 191 -5.74 16.32 -10.15
CA LEU A 191 -6.59 15.62 -11.12
C LEU A 191 -8.07 15.75 -10.76
N LEU A 192 -8.43 15.50 -9.51
CA LEU A 192 -9.82 15.56 -9.02
C LEU A 192 -10.35 17.00 -9.03
N LYS A 193 -9.52 17.97 -8.65
CA LYS A 193 -9.85 19.39 -8.63
C LYS A 193 -10.07 19.95 -10.04
N ASN A 194 -9.32 19.47 -11.03
CA ASN A 194 -9.49 19.86 -12.43
C ASN A 194 -10.73 19.21 -13.06
N TYR A 195 -11.20 18.08 -12.53
CA TYR A 195 -12.36 17.35 -13.07
C TYR A 195 -13.70 17.78 -12.47
N LYS A 196 -13.88 17.57 -11.16
CA LYS A 196 -15.14 17.82 -10.43
C LYS A 196 -14.82 18.29 -9.00
N PRO A 197 -14.28 19.51 -8.82
CA PRO A 197 -13.80 19.98 -7.52
C PRO A 197 -14.87 19.99 -6.43
N GLN A 198 -16.14 20.18 -6.80
CA GLN A 198 -17.28 20.16 -5.88
C GLN A 198 -17.55 18.81 -5.21
N LEU A 199 -16.96 17.72 -5.70
CA LEU A 199 -17.11 16.40 -5.10
C LEU A 199 -16.06 16.12 -4.01
N ILE A 200 -15.03 16.96 -3.89
CA ILE A 200 -13.98 16.83 -2.88
C ILE A 200 -14.52 17.39 -1.55
N ASP A 201 -15.01 16.51 -0.69
CA ASP A 201 -15.47 16.84 0.65
C ASP A 201 -14.39 16.55 1.71
N GLU A 202 -14.75 16.74 2.98
CA GLU A 202 -13.85 16.54 4.12
C GLU A 202 -13.26 15.12 4.20
N ASP A 203 -14.00 14.09 3.79
CA ASP A 203 -13.52 12.70 3.83
C ASP A 203 -12.46 12.46 2.75
N ILE A 204 -12.74 12.86 1.51
CA ILE A 204 -11.77 12.78 0.42
C ILE A 204 -10.55 13.66 0.75
N ALA A 205 -10.77 14.87 1.24
CA ALA A 205 -9.69 15.78 1.61
C ALA A 205 -8.83 15.24 2.75
N SER A 206 -9.43 14.56 3.73
CA SER A 206 -8.70 13.91 4.84
C SER A 206 -7.84 12.75 4.35
N CYS A 207 -8.34 11.91 3.45
CA CYS A 207 -7.56 10.84 2.84
C CYS A 207 -6.35 11.39 2.05
N LEU A 208 -6.57 12.40 1.19
CA LEU A 208 -5.47 13.02 0.44
C LEU A 208 -4.44 13.69 1.37
N LEU A 209 -4.91 14.39 2.40
CA LEU A 209 -4.01 15.03 3.38
C LEU A 209 -3.20 14.00 4.16
N ALA A 210 -3.80 12.87 4.54
CA ALA A 210 -3.11 11.79 5.23
C ALA A 210 -1.98 11.21 4.36
N GLY A 211 -2.22 11.01 3.06
CA GLY A 211 -1.19 10.52 2.14
C GLY A 211 0.01 11.48 2.05
N ILE A 212 -0.25 12.78 1.89
CA ILE A 212 0.80 13.80 1.88
C ILE A 212 1.57 13.84 3.22
N ILE A 213 0.87 13.78 4.34
CA ILE A 213 1.49 13.79 5.68
C ILE A 213 2.39 12.56 5.85
N LEU A 214 1.95 11.37 5.42
CA LEU A 214 2.75 10.15 5.53
C LEU A 214 4.02 10.22 4.68
N GLU A 215 3.87 10.57 3.41
CA GLU A 215 4.99 10.60 2.47
C GLU A 215 6.04 11.67 2.85
N THR A 216 5.59 12.80 3.39
CA THR A 216 6.46 13.88 3.87
C THR A 216 6.96 13.69 5.31
N LYS A 217 6.59 12.58 5.97
CA LYS A 217 6.84 12.35 7.41
C LYS A 217 6.43 13.56 8.27
N ASN A 218 5.23 14.09 8.01
CA ASN A 218 4.70 15.33 8.56
C ASN A 218 5.62 16.53 8.25
N PHE A 219 5.90 16.73 6.96
CA PHE A 219 6.69 17.85 6.41
C PHE A 219 8.14 17.91 6.87
N LYS A 220 8.71 16.77 7.31
CA LYS A 220 10.11 16.65 7.75
C LYS A 220 11.07 16.24 6.62
N THR A 221 10.57 15.80 5.47
CA THR A 221 11.42 15.34 4.37
C THR A 221 12.08 16.48 3.60
N ALA A 222 13.25 16.23 3.03
CA ALA A 222 14.02 17.23 2.27
C ALA A 222 13.44 17.58 0.89
N ASN A 223 12.52 16.78 0.37
CA ASN A 223 11.89 16.95 -0.95
C ASN A 223 10.58 17.76 -0.91
N LEU A 224 10.27 18.41 0.22
CA LEU A 224 9.07 19.22 0.36
C LEU A 224 9.06 20.41 -0.60
N THR A 225 7.96 20.61 -1.33
CA THR A 225 7.83 21.70 -2.32
C THR A 225 6.80 22.75 -1.89
N PRO A 226 6.87 24.00 -2.42
CA PRO A 226 5.81 24.99 -2.24
C PRO A 226 4.44 24.49 -2.74
N ARG A 227 4.43 23.67 -3.79
CA ARG A 227 3.24 23.04 -4.37
C ARG A 227 2.56 22.12 -3.36
N THR A 228 3.34 21.29 -2.66
CA THR A 228 2.85 20.39 -1.61
C THR A 228 2.20 21.19 -0.47
N LEU A 229 2.84 22.27 0.00
CA LEU A 229 2.29 23.11 1.07
C LEU A 229 1.00 23.83 0.65
N LEU A 230 0.92 24.31 -0.59
CA LEU A 230 -0.30 24.91 -1.13
C LEU A 230 -1.43 23.89 -1.21
N THR A 231 -1.14 22.68 -1.69
CA THR A 231 -2.11 21.57 -1.74
C THR A 231 -2.63 21.24 -0.34
N THR A 232 -1.75 21.08 0.65
CA THR A 232 -2.13 20.89 2.05
C THR A 232 -3.04 22.00 2.56
N SER A 233 -2.72 23.27 2.29
CA SER A 233 -3.55 24.40 2.69
C SER A 233 -4.95 24.32 2.09
N GLN A 234 -5.07 23.91 0.83
CA GLN A 234 -6.36 23.77 0.16
C GLN A 234 -7.16 22.59 0.72
N LEU A 235 -6.54 21.45 0.98
CA LEU A 235 -7.19 20.30 1.61
C LEU A 235 -7.73 20.64 3.01
N ILE A 236 -6.96 21.36 3.83
CA ILE A 236 -7.42 21.86 5.13
C ILE A 236 -8.62 22.80 4.96
N SER A 237 -8.58 23.68 3.95
CA SER A 237 -9.70 24.58 3.65
C SER A 237 -10.97 23.85 3.20
N LEU A 238 -10.83 22.64 2.64
CA LEU A 238 -11.94 21.74 2.27
C LEU A 238 -12.45 20.87 3.44
N GLY A 239 -11.93 21.08 4.65
CA GLY A 239 -12.39 20.38 5.86
C GLY A 239 -11.56 19.15 6.24
N ALA A 240 -10.39 18.93 5.64
CA ALA A 240 -9.53 17.82 6.02
C ALA A 240 -9.18 17.84 7.53
N ARG A 241 -9.42 16.72 8.21
CA ARG A 241 -9.30 16.58 9.68
C ARG A 241 -7.85 16.39 10.12
N ARG A 242 -7.02 17.41 9.91
CA ARG A 242 -5.56 17.38 10.18
C ARG A 242 -5.22 16.90 11.59
N GLU A 243 -5.95 17.36 12.59
CA GLU A 243 -5.68 17.00 13.99
C GLU A 243 -5.91 15.51 14.25
N GLU A 244 -7.00 14.95 13.73
CA GLU A 244 -7.29 13.51 13.79
C GLU A 244 -6.18 12.70 13.10
N ILE A 245 -5.79 13.10 11.89
CA ILE A 245 -4.71 12.46 11.13
C ILE A 245 -3.41 12.46 11.93
N VAL A 246 -2.99 13.61 12.46
CA VAL A 246 -1.74 13.72 13.24
C VAL A 246 -1.83 12.92 14.54
N ASN A 247 -2.99 12.90 15.20
CA ASN A 247 -3.18 12.16 16.44
C ASN A 247 -3.04 10.65 16.21
N HIS A 248 -3.66 10.11 15.17
CA HIS A 248 -3.56 8.70 14.84
C HIS A 248 -2.16 8.29 14.36
N LEU A 249 -1.50 9.12 13.54
CA LEU A 249 -0.22 8.79 12.93
C LEU A 249 1.00 9.04 13.82
N TYR A 250 0.97 10.08 14.67
CA TYR A 250 2.15 10.51 15.44
C TYR A 250 1.93 10.66 16.94
N ARG A 251 0.67 10.73 17.41
CA ARG A 251 0.37 10.95 18.84
C ARG A 251 -0.49 9.85 19.45
N SER A 252 -0.30 8.61 18.99
CA SER A 252 -1.03 7.42 19.42
C SER A 252 -0.18 6.44 20.23
N ARG A 253 1.05 6.80 20.60
CA ARG A 253 1.98 5.92 21.32
C ARG A 253 1.53 5.69 22.75
N ASP A 254 1.46 4.43 23.15
CA ASP A 254 1.18 4.06 24.52
C ASP A 254 2.40 4.22 25.43
N PHE A 255 2.15 4.18 26.74
CA PHE A 255 3.19 4.31 27.76
C PHE A 255 4.26 3.21 27.68
N VAL A 256 3.87 2.02 27.24
CA VAL A 256 4.76 0.86 27.08
C VAL A 256 5.78 1.12 25.97
N SER A 257 5.33 1.65 24.84
CA SER A 257 6.19 2.07 23.73
C SER A 257 7.17 3.15 24.17
N LEU A 258 6.72 4.14 24.95
CA LEU A 258 7.61 5.20 25.48
C LEU A 258 8.71 4.66 26.41
N LYS A 259 8.45 3.58 27.15
CA LYS A 259 9.49 2.91 27.95
C LYS A 259 10.53 2.23 27.05
N LEU A 260 10.09 1.50 26.01
CA LEU A 260 11.00 0.89 25.06
C LEU A 260 11.89 1.93 24.38
N TRP A 261 11.30 3.06 23.98
CA TRP A 261 12.01 4.23 23.47
C TRP A 261 13.12 4.66 24.43
N GLY A 262 12.80 4.85 25.71
CA GLY A 262 13.78 5.21 26.73
C GLY A 262 14.94 4.21 26.82
N LYS A 263 14.65 2.89 26.73
CA LYS A 263 15.65 1.82 26.75
C LYS A 263 16.56 1.82 25.51
N VAL A 264 15.98 1.95 24.32
CA VAL A 264 16.77 2.04 23.07
C VAL A 264 17.65 3.28 23.10
N LEU A 265 17.11 4.43 23.49
CA LEU A 265 17.86 5.68 23.54
C LEU A 265 18.96 5.68 24.61
N SER A 266 18.72 5.09 25.78
CA SER A 266 19.74 5.00 26.84
C SER A 266 20.94 4.14 26.44
N ASN A 267 20.68 3.12 25.61
CA ASN A 267 21.71 2.20 25.12
C ASN A 267 22.28 2.61 23.76
N LEU A 268 21.76 3.67 23.14
CA LEU A 268 22.18 4.14 21.83
C LEU A 268 23.63 4.61 21.86
N LYS A 269 24.41 4.10 20.91
CA LYS A 269 25.77 4.51 20.62
C LYS A 269 25.84 5.07 19.21
N SER A 270 26.74 6.02 19.03
CA SER A 270 27.00 6.66 17.75
C SER A 270 28.48 6.54 17.43
N GLU A 271 28.77 6.18 16.19
CA GLU A 271 30.11 6.09 15.65
C GLU A 271 30.19 6.86 14.33
N ARG A 272 31.42 7.18 13.91
CA ARG A 272 31.69 7.87 12.63
C ARG A 272 30.88 9.14 12.46
N ASN A 273 30.92 10.02 13.47
CA ASN A 273 30.19 11.29 13.47
C ASN A 273 28.69 11.15 13.16
N GLY A 274 28.06 10.07 13.63
CA GLY A 274 26.64 9.84 13.44
C GLY A 274 26.25 9.10 12.17
N GLU A 275 27.20 8.55 11.41
CA GLU A 275 26.90 7.70 10.25
C GLU A 275 26.45 6.28 10.65
N PHE A 276 26.94 5.78 11.77
CA PHE A 276 26.54 4.48 12.30
C PHE A 276 25.96 4.65 13.71
N LEU A 277 24.69 4.28 13.85
CA LEU A 277 24.01 4.24 15.15
C LEU A 277 23.73 2.79 15.52
N TRP A 278 23.90 2.43 16.78
CA TRP A 278 23.53 1.10 17.25
C TRP A 278 23.04 1.11 18.68
N SER A 279 22.14 0.19 19.01
CA SER A 279 21.67 -0.04 20.38
C SER A 279 21.55 -1.53 20.65
N ARG A 280 21.69 -1.90 21.91
CA ARG A 280 21.49 -3.28 22.39
C ARG A 280 20.35 -3.33 23.41
N LEU A 281 19.60 -4.41 23.41
CA LEU A 281 18.49 -4.68 24.31
C LEU A 281 18.69 -6.06 24.94
N SER A 282 18.99 -6.07 26.24
CA SER A 282 19.08 -7.30 27.03
C SER A 282 17.71 -7.88 27.33
N ALA A 283 17.66 -9.13 27.81
CA ALA A 283 16.42 -9.73 28.30
C ALA A 283 15.74 -8.86 29.38
N LEU A 284 16.52 -8.18 30.22
CA LEU A 284 16.00 -7.23 31.24
C LEU A 284 15.39 -5.98 30.61
N ASP A 285 15.94 -5.47 29.50
CA ASP A 285 15.37 -4.31 28.80
C ASP A 285 14.05 -4.63 28.09
N CYS A 286 13.88 -5.90 27.68
CA CYS A 286 12.66 -6.39 27.04
C CYS A 286 11.53 -6.69 28.04
N GLN A 287 11.77 -6.68 29.35
CA GLN A 287 10.74 -7.00 30.34
C GLN A 287 9.67 -5.90 30.43
N GLY A 288 8.41 -6.29 30.25
CA GLY A 288 7.26 -5.40 30.42
C GLY A 288 7.14 -4.33 29.33
N VAL A 289 7.81 -4.54 28.19
CA VAL A 289 7.72 -3.69 27.00
C VAL A 289 7.41 -4.53 25.75
N ASP A 290 6.75 -3.93 24.77
CA ASP A 290 6.49 -4.57 23.47
C ASP A 290 7.68 -4.32 22.55
N THR A 291 8.55 -5.33 22.42
CA THR A 291 9.74 -5.28 21.57
C THR A 291 9.48 -5.85 20.18
N ALA A 292 8.25 -5.93 19.69
CA ALA A 292 7.98 -6.36 18.33
C ALA A 292 8.77 -5.53 17.30
N ASP A 293 9.12 -6.14 16.17
CA ASP A 293 10.02 -5.52 15.19
C ASP A 293 9.43 -4.25 14.56
N ASP A 294 8.11 -4.17 14.43
CA ASP A 294 7.38 -2.97 13.99
C ASP A 294 7.56 -1.82 15.00
N LYS A 295 7.51 -2.11 16.31
CA LYS A 295 7.78 -1.11 17.37
C LYS A 295 9.21 -0.60 17.38
N LEU A 296 10.19 -1.48 17.15
CA LEU A 296 11.58 -1.07 17.00
C LEU A 296 11.78 -0.23 15.74
N THR A 297 11.09 -0.58 14.64
CA THR A 297 11.12 0.18 13.40
C THR A 297 10.59 1.60 13.58
N GLU A 298 9.50 1.79 14.33
CA GLU A 298 8.97 3.13 14.66
C GLU A 298 10.00 4.01 15.42
N ILE A 299 10.83 3.41 16.29
CA ILE A 299 11.91 4.11 17.02
C ILE A 299 13.00 4.52 16.03
N VAL A 300 13.43 3.58 15.20
CA VAL A 300 14.51 3.81 14.25
C VAL A 300 14.11 4.85 13.20
N ASP A 301 12.87 4.84 12.72
CA ASP A 301 12.37 5.86 11.78
C ASP A 301 12.49 7.29 12.31
N GLU A 302 12.25 7.48 13.61
CA GLU A 302 12.44 8.77 14.25
C GLU A 302 13.91 9.08 14.52
N LEU A 303 14.75 8.10 14.88
CA LEU A 303 16.21 8.31 14.96
C LEU A 303 16.77 8.79 13.61
N ILE A 304 16.37 8.15 12.52
CA ILE A 304 16.73 8.51 11.15
C ILE A 304 16.26 9.94 10.83
N ALA A 305 15.03 10.30 11.19
CA ALA A 305 14.48 11.62 10.93
C ALA A 305 15.22 12.74 11.69
N ASN A 306 15.78 12.44 12.86
CA ASN A 306 16.47 13.41 13.70
C ASN A 306 18.00 13.38 13.55
N VAL A 307 18.57 12.37 12.89
CA VAL A 307 20.01 12.22 12.63
C VAL A 307 20.27 12.07 11.12
N PRO A 308 20.28 13.18 10.35
CA PRO A 308 20.41 13.13 8.88
C PRO A 308 21.71 12.51 8.37
N SER A 309 22.77 12.49 9.20
CA SER A 309 24.05 11.87 8.87
C SER A 309 24.02 10.35 8.91
N ALA A 310 23.01 9.74 9.55
CA ALA A 310 22.92 8.30 9.68
C ALA A 310 22.93 7.65 8.29
N LYS A 311 23.67 6.56 8.18
CA LYS A 311 23.69 5.66 7.01
C LYS A 311 23.14 4.29 7.38
N ILE A 312 23.41 3.84 8.61
CA ILE A 312 22.98 2.56 9.14
C ILE A 312 22.56 2.71 10.59
N VAL A 313 21.45 2.06 10.96
CA VAL A 313 21.04 1.85 12.35
C VAL A 313 20.97 0.35 12.64
N ALA A 314 21.61 -0.11 13.70
CA ALA A 314 21.58 -1.51 14.14
C ALA A 314 20.91 -1.65 15.52
N ILE A 315 19.97 -2.59 15.66
CA ILE A 315 19.42 -3.00 16.96
C ILE A 315 19.79 -4.46 17.20
N LEU A 316 20.49 -4.73 18.29
CA LEU A 316 20.77 -6.08 18.77
C LEU A 316 19.84 -6.39 19.94
N ARG A 317 19.03 -7.44 19.83
CA ARG A 317 18.07 -7.85 20.86
C ARG A 317 18.32 -9.28 21.27
N GLU A 318 18.40 -9.53 22.57
CA GLU A 318 18.49 -10.88 23.10
C GLU A 318 17.16 -11.64 22.88
N GLU A 319 17.22 -12.80 22.22
CA GLU A 319 16.08 -13.72 22.02
C GLU A 319 16.14 -14.89 23.00
N ALA A 320 17.35 -15.35 23.31
CA ALA A 320 17.66 -16.32 24.34
C ALA A 320 19.11 -16.09 24.80
N THR A 321 19.53 -16.76 25.88
CA THR A 321 20.88 -16.61 26.46
C THR A 321 22.00 -16.64 25.43
N ASP A 322 21.89 -17.53 24.42
CA ASP A 322 22.92 -17.76 23.40
C ASP A 322 22.43 -17.36 22.00
N LYS A 323 21.40 -16.51 21.92
CA LYS A 323 20.79 -16.10 20.65
C LYS A 323 20.47 -14.61 20.65
N THR A 324 21.05 -13.92 19.68
CA THR A 324 20.84 -12.49 19.47
C THR A 324 20.20 -12.25 18.12
N LYS A 325 19.09 -11.53 18.11
CA LYS A 325 18.49 -11.01 16.89
C LYS A 325 19.15 -9.69 16.52
N LEU A 326 19.58 -9.59 15.27
CA LEU A 326 20.09 -8.37 14.66
C LEU A 326 19.02 -7.80 13.73
N LEU A 327 18.69 -6.53 13.92
CA LEU A 327 17.88 -5.72 12.99
C LEU A 327 18.77 -4.61 12.42
N ILE A 328 18.82 -4.50 11.09
CA ILE A 328 19.58 -3.48 10.37
C ILE A 328 18.63 -2.66 9.52
N TYR A 329 18.73 -1.34 9.68
CA TYR A 329 18.02 -0.35 8.91
C TYR A 329 19.06 0.42 8.11
N SER A 330 19.00 0.30 6.78
CA SER A 330 19.88 1.02 5.88
C SER A 330 19.21 2.27 5.34
N LEU A 331 20.01 3.31 5.20
CA LEU A 331 19.64 4.57 4.56
C LEU A 331 20.28 4.64 3.18
N LYS A 332 19.77 5.55 2.35
CA LYS A 332 19.97 5.64 0.88
C LYS A 332 21.34 5.10 0.41
N ASN A 333 21.30 4.24 -0.62
CA ASN A 333 22.44 3.63 -1.31
C ASN A 333 23.19 2.51 -0.55
N ILE A 334 22.61 1.95 0.51
CA ILE A 334 23.12 0.74 1.17
C ILE A 334 22.04 -0.35 1.15
N ASN A 335 22.35 -1.52 0.59
CA ASN A 335 21.47 -2.69 0.64
C ASN A 335 21.65 -3.42 1.98
N ALA A 336 20.64 -3.37 2.84
CA ALA A 336 20.68 -3.99 4.17
C ALA A 336 20.93 -5.51 4.11
N LEU A 337 20.37 -6.22 3.11
CA LEU A 337 20.57 -7.67 2.95
C LEU A 337 22.03 -8.00 2.65
N ASP A 338 22.63 -7.28 1.71
CA ASP A 338 24.04 -7.47 1.35
C ASP A 338 24.98 -7.08 2.50
N PHE A 339 24.58 -6.08 3.28
CA PHE A 339 25.38 -5.54 4.38
C PHE A 339 25.55 -6.53 5.53
N ILE A 340 24.63 -7.48 5.71
CA ILE A 340 24.69 -8.53 6.74
C ILE A 340 24.53 -9.95 6.20
N LYS A 341 24.84 -10.18 4.92
CA LYS A 341 24.64 -11.46 4.23
C LYS A 341 25.31 -12.65 4.91
N GLU A 342 26.45 -12.45 5.56
CA GLU A 342 27.18 -13.49 6.31
C GLU A 342 26.41 -14.04 7.50
N TYR A 343 25.39 -13.31 7.98
CA TYR A 343 24.52 -13.71 9.09
C TYR A 343 23.22 -14.36 8.62
N ALA A 344 23.17 -14.87 7.38
CA ALA A 344 21.97 -15.46 6.77
C ALA A 344 20.75 -14.51 6.80
N ALA A 345 20.99 -13.27 6.35
CA ALA A 345 20.03 -12.18 6.40
C ALA A 345 18.72 -12.46 5.65
N ARG A 346 17.62 -11.93 6.17
CA ARG A 346 16.28 -11.93 5.57
C ARG A 346 15.67 -10.54 5.66
N GLY A 347 14.70 -10.22 4.81
CA GLY A 347 14.01 -8.94 4.81
C GLY A 347 14.07 -8.25 3.46
N THR A 348 14.22 -6.93 3.46
CA THR A 348 14.24 -6.07 2.27
C THR A 348 15.58 -5.35 2.14
N ILE A 349 15.78 -4.67 1.01
CA ILE A 349 16.96 -3.83 0.79
C ILE A 349 17.11 -2.68 1.81
N LYS A 350 16.03 -2.28 2.50
CA LYS A 350 16.04 -1.22 3.52
C LYS A 350 16.14 -1.75 4.94
N ILE A 351 15.52 -2.90 5.20
CA ILE A 351 15.42 -3.48 6.54
C ILE A 351 15.75 -4.96 6.44
N ALA A 352 16.87 -5.36 7.02
CA ALA A 352 17.30 -6.75 7.07
C ALA A 352 17.41 -7.23 8.53
N GLN A 353 17.19 -8.53 8.73
CA GLN A 353 17.29 -9.17 10.03
C GLN A 353 18.08 -10.48 9.95
N ALA A 354 18.74 -10.82 11.04
CA ALA A 354 19.47 -12.07 11.20
C ALA A 354 19.34 -12.60 12.63
N LEU A 355 19.49 -13.92 12.80
CA LEU A 355 19.59 -14.56 14.11
C LEU A 355 21.01 -15.09 14.28
N ILE A 356 21.71 -14.56 15.28
CA ILE A 356 23.10 -14.87 15.58
C ILE A 356 23.12 -15.85 16.75
N ASN A 357 23.79 -16.99 16.58
CA ASN A 357 23.91 -18.03 17.60
C ASN A 357 25.04 -17.71 18.61
N GLN A 358 24.94 -16.53 19.23
CA GLN A 358 25.84 -16.04 20.26
C GLN A 358 25.04 -15.21 21.28
N ASP A 359 25.56 -15.12 22.50
CA ASP A 359 25.04 -14.21 23.52
C ASP A 359 25.16 -12.74 23.08
N LEU A 360 24.37 -11.86 23.71
CA LEU A 360 24.26 -10.46 23.31
C LEU A 360 25.59 -9.71 23.36
N GLU A 361 26.44 -9.96 24.36
CA GLU A 361 27.71 -9.24 24.52
C GLU A 361 28.69 -9.65 23.41
N THR A 362 28.87 -10.96 23.19
CA THR A 362 29.74 -11.48 22.13
C THR A 362 29.26 -11.03 20.75
N ALA A 363 27.95 -11.18 20.47
CA ALA A 363 27.37 -10.77 19.21
C ALA A 363 27.51 -9.26 18.97
N THR A 364 27.32 -8.44 20.00
CA THR A 364 27.46 -6.97 19.88
C THR A 364 28.88 -6.60 19.46
N VAL A 365 29.90 -7.16 20.10
CA VAL A 365 31.30 -6.85 19.77
C VAL A 365 31.62 -7.27 18.32
N GLU A 366 31.29 -8.49 17.95
CA GLU A 366 31.58 -9.03 16.61
C GLU A 366 30.88 -8.21 15.51
N VAL A 367 29.56 -8.04 15.65
CA VAL A 367 28.73 -7.39 14.64
C VAL A 367 29.10 -5.92 14.50
N VAL A 368 29.21 -5.17 15.60
CA VAL A 368 29.52 -3.73 15.54
C VAL A 368 30.88 -3.50 14.87
N VAL A 369 31.90 -4.31 15.17
CA VAL A 369 33.21 -4.22 14.52
C VAL A 369 33.11 -4.52 13.03
N ASN A 370 32.39 -5.57 12.63
CA ASN A 370 32.21 -5.93 11.24
C ASN A 370 31.47 -4.83 10.45
N LEU A 371 30.34 -4.34 10.98
CA LEU A 371 29.55 -3.27 10.35
C LEU A 371 30.36 -1.98 10.21
N ARG A 372 31.15 -1.60 11.21
CA ARG A 372 32.07 -0.46 11.16
C ARG A 372 33.07 -0.61 10.01
N ASN A 373 33.77 -1.74 9.96
CA ASN A 373 34.78 -2.01 8.92
C ASN A 373 34.19 -1.99 7.51
N LYS A 374 32.96 -2.49 7.33
CA LYS A 374 32.25 -2.42 6.05
C LYS A 374 31.90 -1.00 5.67
N LEU A 375 31.42 -0.20 6.62
CA LEU A 375 31.11 1.20 6.36
C LEU A 375 32.37 1.98 5.99
N ASP A 376 33.52 1.67 6.61
CA ASP A 376 34.82 2.31 6.29
C ASP A 376 35.21 2.11 4.84
N LYS A 377 35.04 0.88 4.32
CA LYS A 377 35.28 0.53 2.92
C LYS A 377 34.36 1.21 1.91
N LEU A 378 33.17 1.66 2.34
CA LEU A 378 32.22 2.38 1.47
C LEU A 378 32.55 3.87 1.35
N THR A 379 33.38 4.40 2.24
CA THR A 379 33.74 5.82 2.33
C THR A 379 35.20 6.11 1.98
N SER A 380 36.01 5.06 1.83
CA SER A 380 37.35 5.09 1.24
C SER A 380 37.25 5.00 -0.27
#